data_AF-A0A7X8FB83-F1
#
_entry.id   AF-A0A7X8FB83-F1
#
_cell.length_a   1.000
_cell.length_b   1.000
_cell.length_c   1.000
_cell.angle_alpha   90.00
_cell.angle_beta   90.00
_cell.angle_gamma   90.00
#
_symmetry.space_group_name_H-M   'P 1'
#
loop_
_entity.id
_entity.type
_entity.pdbx_description
1 polymer ?
#
loop_
_entity_poly.entity_id
_entity_poly.type
_entity_poly.pdbx_seq_one_letter_code
_entity_poly.pdbx_strand_id
1 'polypeptide(L)'
;MQSSPAAVIDLGSNTFKYIVGKRDAEGPSILLDASLTVRLAANLQKDGFLGEEAMHRGMVALGEIISQLQSYQPSSISVVGSQALRQAQDASLFLAMVKQQLGLDIRVLSGEEEARLAWQAATLEQTYRDGLAVLDLGGGSLEIIFGDALPRHSFSLSLGAVLMTARFIHHDPPLDSELSGLANYVDASLKTALPHHPVSRLMAIGGTTLNLAAINRHLNNDDTTLTAGNLNQLINLLASLPLIERKKTSGLDPQRADIIIAGAVVIREVLRHLGTQELFVCRSGIRHALLAAALTLLPC
;
A
#
# COMPACT_ATOMS: atom_id res chain seq x y z
N MET A 1 5.84 8.86 -32.48
CA MET A 1 5.01 10.02 -32.06
C MET A 1 4.95 9.98 -30.54
N GLN A 2 5.03 11.14 -29.87
CA GLN A 2 4.97 11.19 -28.39
C GLN A 2 3.51 11.15 -27.98
N SER A 3 3.10 10.13 -27.22
CA SER A 3 1.74 10.07 -26.69
C SER A 3 1.54 11.16 -25.62
N SER A 4 0.32 11.68 -25.53
CA SER A 4 -0.05 12.58 -24.44
C SER A 4 0.04 11.85 -23.10
N PRO A 5 0.53 12.48 -22.02
CA PRO A 5 0.62 11.82 -20.72
C PRO A 5 -0.74 11.36 -20.19
N ALA A 6 -0.72 10.35 -19.33
CA ALA A 6 -1.86 9.91 -18.54
C ALA A 6 -1.50 10.00 -17.05
N ALA A 7 -2.49 10.30 -16.22
CA ALA A 7 -2.34 10.34 -14.78
C ALA A 7 -3.28 9.34 -14.09
N VAL A 8 -2.81 8.77 -12.99
CA VAL A 8 -3.62 7.91 -12.12
C VAL A 8 -3.50 8.41 -10.69
N ILE A 9 -4.63 8.49 -9.99
CA ILE A 9 -4.72 8.79 -8.56
C ILE A 9 -5.38 7.58 -7.85
N ASP A 10 -4.69 7.04 -6.86
CA ASP A 10 -5.10 5.90 -6.03
C ASP A 10 -5.39 6.39 -4.60
N LEU A 11 -6.67 6.41 -4.24
CA LEU A 11 -7.18 6.89 -2.95
C LEU A 11 -7.21 5.74 -1.93
N GLY A 12 -6.05 5.51 -1.30
CA GLY A 12 -5.91 4.55 -0.21
C GLY A 12 -6.38 5.07 1.14
N SER A 13 -6.54 4.14 2.11
CA SER A 13 -7.00 4.44 3.47
C SER A 13 -6.14 5.44 4.24
N ASN A 14 -4.82 5.38 4.05
CA ASN A 14 -3.86 6.25 4.76
C ASN A 14 -3.21 7.30 3.85
N THR A 15 -2.93 6.93 2.60
CA THR A 15 -2.10 7.70 1.68
C THR A 15 -2.76 7.71 0.31
N PHE A 16 -2.86 8.89 -0.30
CA PHE A 16 -3.18 9.02 -1.72
C PHE A 16 -1.90 8.93 -2.52
N LYS A 17 -1.87 8.07 -3.52
CA LYS A 17 -0.70 7.90 -4.39
C LYS A 17 -1.09 8.33 -5.79
N TYR A 18 -0.19 8.99 -6.50
CA TYR A 18 -0.49 9.50 -7.83
C TYR A 18 0.76 9.43 -8.72
N ILE A 19 0.52 9.16 -9.99
CA ILE A 19 1.56 8.91 -10.97
C ILE A 19 1.17 9.55 -12.30
N VAL A 20 2.16 10.08 -13.00
CA VAL A 20 2.05 10.55 -14.38
C VAL A 20 3.08 9.83 -15.22
N GLY A 21 2.66 9.32 -16.36
CA GLY A 21 3.57 8.79 -17.36
C GLY A 21 3.08 9.04 -18.76
N LYS A 22 3.97 8.79 -19.72
CA LYS A 22 3.69 8.82 -21.16
C LYS A 22 4.39 7.64 -21.81
N ARG A 23 3.99 7.29 -23.03
CA ARG A 23 4.76 6.40 -23.89
C ARG A 23 5.54 7.22 -24.91
N ASP A 24 6.84 7.04 -24.93
CA ASP A 24 7.77 7.58 -25.92
C ASP A 24 8.25 6.48 -26.89
N ALA A 25 9.28 6.76 -27.68
CA ALA A 25 9.83 5.82 -28.65
C ALA A 25 10.57 4.64 -28.01
N GLU A 26 11.09 4.81 -26.78
CA GLU A 26 11.84 3.80 -26.04
C GLU A 26 10.92 2.97 -25.13
N GLY A 27 9.75 3.51 -24.76
CA GLY A 27 8.73 2.78 -24.03
C GLY A 27 7.91 3.67 -23.09
N PRO A 28 7.29 3.09 -22.05
CA PRO A 28 6.66 3.88 -21.00
C PRO A 28 7.73 4.63 -20.18
N SER A 29 7.47 5.91 -19.94
CA SER A 29 8.32 6.82 -19.16
C SER A 29 7.49 7.48 -18.06
N ILE A 30 8.00 7.43 -16.81
CA ILE A 30 7.36 8.04 -15.64
C ILE A 30 7.85 9.47 -15.48
N LEU A 31 6.92 10.43 -15.47
CA LEU A 31 7.18 11.87 -15.32
C LEU A 31 7.04 12.34 -13.86
N LEU A 32 6.20 11.65 -13.09
CA LEU A 32 5.95 11.91 -11.68
C LEU A 32 5.49 10.62 -11.02
N ASP A 33 6.03 10.30 -9.84
CA ASP A 33 5.50 9.27 -8.96
C ASP A 33 5.60 9.78 -7.52
N ALA A 34 4.45 10.07 -6.92
CA ALA A 34 4.37 10.78 -5.64
C ALA A 34 3.22 10.25 -4.77
N SER A 35 3.24 10.67 -3.51
CA SER A 35 2.21 10.30 -2.55
C SER A 35 2.02 11.36 -1.48
N LEU A 36 0.79 11.49 -0.98
CA LEU A 36 0.40 12.40 0.09
C LEU A 36 -0.32 11.62 1.19
N THR A 37 0.10 11.79 2.44
CA THR A 37 -0.57 11.15 3.59
C THR A 37 -1.79 11.97 3.99
N VAL A 38 -2.97 11.32 3.96
CA VAL A 38 -4.29 11.97 4.14
C VAL A 38 -5.03 11.42 5.37
N ARG A 39 -4.78 10.14 5.69
CA ARG A 39 -5.48 9.40 6.77
C ARG A 39 -7.00 9.47 6.59
N LEU A 40 -7.47 9.11 5.39
CA LEU A 40 -8.89 9.13 5.02
C LEU A 40 -9.73 8.18 5.89
N ALA A 41 -9.17 7.03 6.27
CA ALA A 41 -9.85 6.02 7.09
C ALA A 41 -9.63 6.18 8.60
N ALA A 42 -9.17 7.35 9.08
CA ALA A 42 -8.78 7.54 10.48
C ALA A 42 -9.89 7.17 11.49
N ASN A 43 -11.15 7.48 11.16
CA ASN A 43 -12.30 7.21 12.02
C ASN A 43 -13.08 5.94 11.63
N LEU A 44 -12.76 5.36 10.47
CA LEU A 44 -13.57 4.31 9.85
C LEU A 44 -13.76 3.08 10.74
N GLN A 45 -12.75 2.72 11.53
CA GLN A 45 -12.81 1.57 12.43
C GLN A 45 -13.66 1.83 13.68
N LYS A 46 -13.91 3.10 14.03
CA LYS A 46 -14.62 3.47 15.25
C LYS A 46 -16.13 3.41 15.08
N ASP A 47 -16.65 3.96 13.99
CA ASP A 47 -18.09 4.12 13.75
C ASP A 47 -18.54 3.71 12.35
N GLY A 48 -17.62 3.35 11.45
CA GLY A 48 -17.94 2.97 10.07
C GLY A 48 -18.07 4.17 9.12
N PHE A 49 -17.65 5.37 9.53
CA PHE A 49 -17.70 6.59 8.72
C PHE A 49 -16.31 7.15 8.44
N LEU A 50 -16.15 7.87 7.32
CA LEU A 50 -14.98 8.71 7.09
C LEU A 50 -14.99 9.89 8.07
N GLY A 51 -16.16 10.54 8.17
CA GLY A 51 -16.35 11.76 8.93
C GLY A 51 -15.89 13.02 8.19
N GLU A 52 -16.50 14.15 8.54
CA GLU A 52 -16.32 15.43 7.84
C GLU A 52 -14.87 15.89 7.78
N GLU A 53 -14.12 15.73 8.87
CA GLU A 53 -12.71 16.14 8.93
C GLU A 53 -11.84 15.34 7.95
N ALA A 54 -12.05 14.02 7.85
CA ALA A 54 -11.29 13.18 6.92
C ALA A 54 -11.68 13.45 5.47
N MET A 55 -12.97 13.66 5.20
CA MET A 55 -13.44 14.08 3.87
C MET A 55 -12.85 15.43 3.46
N HIS A 56 -12.81 16.42 4.35
CA HIS A 56 -12.19 17.72 4.09
C HIS A 56 -10.69 17.59 3.79
N ARG A 57 -9.94 16.83 4.58
CA ARG A 57 -8.52 16.52 4.28
C ARG A 57 -8.37 15.85 2.91
N GLY A 58 -9.26 14.92 2.58
CA GLY A 58 -9.28 14.26 1.27
C GLY A 58 -9.51 15.24 0.11
N MET A 59 -10.44 16.20 0.27
CA MET A 59 -10.70 17.24 -0.73
C MET A 59 -9.50 18.17 -0.93
N VAL A 60 -8.89 18.63 0.15
CA VAL A 60 -7.68 19.47 0.10
C VAL A 60 -6.54 18.74 -0.62
N ALA A 61 -6.28 17.49 -0.21
CA ALA A 61 -5.26 16.64 -0.82
C ALA A 61 -5.50 16.43 -2.33
N LEU A 62 -6.74 16.17 -2.74
CA LEU A 62 -7.08 16.03 -4.16
C LEU A 62 -6.86 17.33 -4.93
N GLY A 63 -7.22 18.48 -4.36
CA GLY A 63 -6.95 19.80 -4.96
C GLY A 63 -5.46 20.04 -5.19
N GLU A 64 -4.62 19.72 -4.21
CA GLU A 64 -3.16 19.81 -4.32
C GLU A 64 -2.61 18.88 -5.41
N ILE A 65 -3.07 17.63 -5.43
CA ILE A 65 -2.67 16.65 -6.44
C ILE A 65 -3.06 17.14 -7.84
N ILE A 66 -4.30 17.58 -8.05
CA ILE A 66 -4.77 18.07 -9.37
C ILE A 66 -3.93 19.26 -9.85
N SER A 67 -3.68 20.22 -8.96
CA SER A 67 -2.83 21.39 -9.27
C SER A 67 -1.43 20.96 -9.73
N GLN A 68 -0.84 19.97 -9.06
CA GLN A 68 0.46 19.42 -9.48
C GLN A 68 0.36 18.69 -10.83
N LEU A 69 -0.67 17.87 -11.03
CA LEU A 69 -0.89 17.10 -12.26
C LEU A 69 -1.09 18.00 -13.49
N GLN A 70 -1.69 19.18 -13.34
CA GLN A 70 -1.92 20.13 -14.44
C GLN A 70 -0.63 20.55 -15.15
N SER A 71 0.50 20.62 -14.43
CA SER A 71 1.81 20.98 -15.01
C SER A 71 2.30 19.97 -16.06
N TYR A 72 1.77 18.74 -16.05
CA TYR A 72 2.11 17.68 -16.99
C TYR A 72 1.10 17.55 -18.15
N GLN A 73 0.02 18.33 -18.13
CA GLN A 73 -1.04 18.31 -19.15
C GLN A 73 -1.51 16.89 -19.53
N PRO A 74 -1.91 16.05 -18.56
CA PRO A 74 -2.35 14.70 -18.87
C PRO A 74 -3.64 14.74 -19.72
N SER A 75 -3.67 13.92 -20.76
CA SER A 75 -4.86 13.69 -21.60
C SER A 75 -6.02 13.02 -20.85
N SER A 76 -5.70 12.32 -19.77
CA SER A 76 -6.66 11.64 -18.91
C SER A 76 -6.16 11.57 -17.47
N ILE A 77 -7.10 11.68 -16.52
CA ILE A 77 -6.86 11.46 -15.09
C ILE A 77 -7.83 10.37 -14.63
N SER A 78 -7.29 9.21 -14.27
CA SER A 78 -8.08 8.12 -13.68
C SER A 78 -7.99 8.18 -12.16
N VAL A 79 -9.12 8.21 -11.48
CA VAL A 79 -9.16 8.22 -10.01
C VAL A 79 -9.84 6.95 -9.52
N VAL A 80 -9.14 6.21 -8.65
CA VAL A 80 -9.66 4.97 -8.06
C VAL A 80 -9.64 5.06 -6.54
N GLY A 81 -10.60 4.40 -5.90
CA GLY A 81 -10.70 4.30 -4.45
C GLY A 81 -10.72 2.86 -3.99
N SER A 82 -10.04 2.54 -2.89
CA SER A 82 -9.96 1.17 -2.38
C SER A 82 -10.79 0.95 -1.12
N GLN A 83 -10.29 0.15 -0.18
CA GLN A 83 -11.00 -0.33 1.00
C GLN A 83 -11.77 0.76 1.77
N ALA A 84 -11.16 1.91 2.03
CA ALA A 84 -11.79 2.95 2.85
C ALA A 84 -13.11 3.44 2.23
N LEU A 85 -13.11 3.71 0.93
CA LEU A 85 -14.30 4.16 0.20
C LEU A 85 -15.28 3.02 -0.06
N ARG A 86 -14.82 1.78 -0.06
CA ARG A 86 -15.69 0.59 -0.15
C ARG A 86 -16.43 0.30 1.15
N GLN A 87 -15.84 0.61 2.31
CA GLN A 87 -16.38 0.28 3.63
C GLN A 87 -17.18 1.42 4.27
N ALA A 88 -16.84 2.68 3.99
CA ALA A 88 -17.46 3.80 4.68
C ALA A 88 -18.93 4.00 4.29
N GLN A 89 -19.79 4.15 5.30
CA GLN A 89 -21.23 4.36 5.11
C GLN A 89 -21.54 5.71 4.44
N ASP A 90 -20.67 6.71 4.65
CA ASP A 90 -20.74 8.06 4.07
C ASP A 90 -19.86 8.24 2.83
N ALA A 91 -19.32 7.17 2.23
CA ALA A 91 -18.46 7.28 1.05
C ALA A 91 -19.14 8.02 -0.11
N SER A 92 -20.46 7.85 -0.27
CA SER A 92 -21.25 8.51 -1.31
C SER A 92 -21.25 10.04 -1.18
N LEU A 93 -21.15 10.58 0.03
CA LEU A 93 -21.02 12.02 0.27
C LEU A 93 -19.67 12.52 -0.23
N PHE A 94 -18.59 11.82 0.13
CA PHE A 94 -17.24 12.18 -0.35
C PHE A 94 -17.15 12.10 -1.88
N LEU A 95 -17.67 11.03 -2.48
CA LEU A 95 -17.76 10.84 -3.93
C LEU A 95 -18.48 12.01 -4.62
N ALA A 96 -19.63 12.43 -4.09
CA ALA A 96 -20.41 13.54 -4.61
C ALA A 96 -19.67 14.89 -4.48
N MET A 97 -19.01 15.14 -3.34
CA MET A 97 -18.20 16.34 -3.12
C MET A 97 -17.06 16.44 -4.13
N VAL A 98 -16.33 15.34 -4.36
CA VAL A 98 -15.23 15.28 -5.34
C VAL A 98 -15.74 15.57 -6.74
N LYS A 99 -16.87 14.96 -7.13
CA LYS A 99 -17.48 15.22 -8.44
C LYS A 99 -17.92 16.67 -8.61
N GLN A 100 -18.60 17.23 -7.61
CA GLN A 100 -19.16 18.59 -7.66
C GLN A 100 -18.08 19.67 -7.67
N GLN A 101 -17.04 19.53 -6.84
CA GLN A 101 -16.05 20.59 -6.62
C GLN A 101 -14.82 20.44 -7.53
N LEU A 102 -14.44 19.21 -7.87
CA LEU A 102 -13.21 18.93 -8.63
C LEU A 102 -13.48 18.34 -10.02
N GLY A 103 -14.74 18.00 -10.33
CA GLY A 103 -15.13 17.44 -11.63
C GLY A 103 -14.70 15.98 -11.85
N LEU A 104 -14.14 15.33 -10.83
CA LEU A 104 -13.57 13.98 -10.94
C LEU A 104 -14.58 12.90 -10.57
N ASP A 105 -14.61 11.83 -11.35
CA ASP A 105 -15.30 10.58 -10.97
C ASP A 105 -14.30 9.64 -10.30
N ILE A 106 -14.63 9.17 -9.10
CA ILE A 106 -13.85 8.14 -8.42
C ILE A 106 -14.48 6.78 -8.68
N ARG A 107 -13.69 5.85 -9.22
CA ARG A 107 -14.09 4.45 -9.35
C ARG A 107 -13.70 3.68 -8.10
N VAL A 108 -14.67 3.29 -7.28
CA VAL A 108 -14.42 2.43 -6.11
C VAL A 108 -14.18 0.99 -6.58
N LEU A 109 -13.01 0.46 -6.25
CA LEU A 109 -12.58 -0.89 -6.62
C LEU A 109 -13.20 -1.92 -5.68
N SER A 110 -13.69 -3.03 -6.24
CA SER A 110 -13.93 -4.24 -5.46
C SER A 110 -12.61 -4.81 -4.91
N GLY A 111 -12.67 -5.64 -3.87
CA GLY A 111 -11.49 -6.29 -3.32
C GLY A 111 -10.80 -7.23 -4.34
N GLU A 112 -11.59 -7.85 -5.22
CA GLU A 112 -11.05 -8.70 -6.30
C GLU A 112 -10.30 -7.89 -7.36
N GLU A 113 -10.82 -6.73 -7.75
CA GLU A 113 -10.13 -5.83 -8.67
C GLU A 113 -8.84 -5.27 -8.09
N GLU A 114 -8.88 -4.90 -6.80
CA GLU A 114 -7.72 -4.45 -6.04
C GLU A 114 -6.62 -5.52 -6.03
N ALA A 115 -6.98 -6.76 -5.69
CA ALA A 115 -6.10 -7.92 -5.74
C ALA A 115 -5.52 -8.16 -7.14
N ARG A 116 -6.36 -8.10 -8.19
CA ARG A 116 -5.91 -8.28 -9.58
C ARG A 116 -4.92 -7.18 -10.00
N LEU A 117 -5.16 -5.93 -9.61
CA LEU A 117 -4.27 -4.81 -9.93
C LEU A 117 -2.96 -4.87 -9.13
N ALA A 118 -3.02 -5.28 -7.86
CA ALA A 118 -1.83 -5.54 -7.04
C ALA A 118 -0.95 -6.65 -7.66
N TRP A 119 -1.57 -7.75 -8.10
CA TRP A 119 -0.88 -8.81 -8.83
C TRP A 119 -0.20 -8.27 -10.10
N GLN A 120 -0.96 -7.57 -10.94
CA GLN A 120 -0.44 -6.97 -12.18
C GLN A 120 0.73 -6.05 -11.90
N ALA A 121 0.65 -5.22 -10.86
CA ALA A 121 1.73 -4.33 -10.45
C ALA A 121 3.01 -5.10 -10.07
N ALA A 122 2.87 -6.19 -9.31
CA ALA A 122 3.99 -7.03 -8.89
C ALA A 122 4.63 -7.83 -10.03
N THR A 123 3.90 -8.05 -11.13
CA THR A 123 4.34 -8.84 -12.29
C THR A 123 4.53 -7.99 -13.56
N LEU A 124 4.64 -6.66 -13.45
CA LEU A 124 4.78 -5.77 -14.62
C LEU A 124 6.03 -6.08 -15.46
N GLU A 125 7.15 -6.38 -14.80
CA GLU A 125 8.46 -6.56 -15.45
C GLU A 125 8.76 -8.03 -15.77
N GLN A 126 8.11 -8.96 -15.06
CA GLN A 126 8.41 -10.38 -15.17
C GLN A 126 7.16 -11.23 -14.93
N THR A 127 6.99 -12.25 -15.78
CA THR A 127 6.04 -13.33 -15.54
C THR A 127 6.68 -14.43 -14.71
N TYR A 128 5.99 -14.85 -13.66
CA TYR A 128 6.39 -15.98 -12.83
C TYR A 128 5.61 -17.22 -13.25
N ARG A 129 6.25 -18.39 -13.23
CA ARG A 129 5.62 -19.63 -13.72
C ARG A 129 5.23 -20.59 -12.61
N ASP A 130 5.83 -20.47 -11.42
CA ASP A 130 5.59 -21.41 -10.32
C ASP A 130 5.56 -20.70 -8.96
N GLY A 131 4.43 -20.83 -8.25
CA GLY A 131 4.31 -20.56 -6.82
C GLY A 131 4.60 -19.12 -6.38
N LEU A 132 3.99 -18.13 -7.02
CA LEU A 132 4.09 -16.72 -6.61
C LEU A 132 2.99 -16.36 -5.60
N ALA A 133 3.38 -15.66 -4.54
CA ALA A 133 2.48 -14.91 -3.69
C ALA A 133 2.79 -13.41 -3.77
N VAL A 134 1.76 -12.58 -3.77
CA VAL A 134 1.87 -11.11 -3.71
C VAL A 134 1.20 -10.62 -2.43
N LEU A 135 1.95 -9.84 -1.66
CA LEU A 135 1.52 -9.20 -0.42
C LEU A 135 1.29 -7.71 -0.64
N ASP A 136 0.13 -7.18 -0.28
CA ASP A 136 -0.08 -5.73 -0.10
C ASP A 136 -0.50 -5.46 1.34
N LEU A 137 0.35 -4.74 2.07
CA LEU A 137 0.04 -4.32 3.43
C LEU A 137 -0.41 -2.86 3.44
N GLY A 138 -1.72 -2.70 3.48
CA GLY A 138 -2.40 -1.43 3.65
C GLY A 138 -2.48 -0.95 5.10
N GLY A 139 -3.25 0.12 5.31
CA GLY A 139 -3.53 0.63 6.64
C GLY A 139 -4.60 -0.19 7.39
N GLY A 140 -5.65 -0.61 6.68
CA GLY A 140 -6.77 -1.36 7.26
C GLY A 140 -6.69 -2.87 7.04
N SER A 141 -6.18 -3.29 5.89
CA SER A 141 -6.11 -4.68 5.48
C SER A 141 -4.71 -5.14 5.10
N LEU A 142 -4.59 -6.46 4.98
CA LEU A 142 -3.52 -7.19 4.36
C LEU A 142 -4.10 -8.05 3.25
N GLU A 143 -3.67 -7.82 2.02
CA GLU A 143 -4.00 -8.66 0.87
C GLU A 143 -2.88 -9.67 0.62
N ILE A 144 -3.26 -10.94 0.45
CA ILE A 144 -2.36 -12.02 0.03
C ILE A 144 -2.98 -12.71 -1.17
N ILE A 145 -2.24 -12.69 -2.28
CA ILE A 145 -2.70 -13.19 -3.57
C ILE A 145 -1.77 -14.31 -4.00
N PHE A 146 -2.31 -15.50 -4.24
CA PHE A 146 -1.57 -16.66 -4.71
C PHE A 146 -1.83 -16.91 -6.19
N GLY A 147 -0.79 -17.29 -6.92
CA GLY A 147 -0.91 -17.65 -8.33
C GLY A 147 0.41 -18.03 -8.97
N ASP A 148 0.43 -17.95 -10.28
CA ASP A 148 1.53 -18.35 -11.15
C ASP A 148 1.69 -17.32 -12.27
N ALA A 149 1.25 -17.62 -13.50
CA ALA A 149 1.15 -16.60 -14.54
C ALA A 149 -0.01 -15.62 -14.26
N LEU A 150 -1.05 -16.10 -13.58
CA LEU A 150 -2.26 -15.36 -13.26
C LEU A 150 -2.60 -15.53 -11.76
N PRO A 151 -3.30 -14.56 -11.15
CA PRO A 151 -3.78 -14.72 -9.78
C PRO A 151 -4.87 -15.81 -9.76
N ARG A 152 -4.82 -16.70 -8.77
CA ARG A 152 -5.79 -17.80 -8.60
C ARG A 152 -6.68 -17.61 -7.37
N HIS A 153 -6.08 -17.20 -6.25
CA HIS A 153 -6.77 -17.00 -4.99
C HIS A 153 -6.30 -15.69 -4.36
N SER A 154 -7.23 -14.91 -3.81
CA SER A 154 -6.91 -13.70 -3.04
C SER A 154 -7.62 -13.73 -1.71
N PHE A 155 -6.91 -13.26 -0.69
CA PHE A 155 -7.40 -13.16 0.68
C PHE A 155 -7.17 -11.72 1.14
N SER A 156 -8.18 -11.10 1.73
CA SER A 156 -8.06 -9.79 2.37
C SER A 156 -8.38 -9.95 3.85
N LEU A 157 -7.40 -9.68 4.70
CA LEU A 157 -7.47 -9.88 6.14
C LEU A 157 -7.41 -8.53 6.86
N SER A 158 -8.17 -8.37 7.94
CA SER A 158 -8.14 -7.17 8.79
C SER A 158 -6.87 -7.10 9.66
N LEU A 159 -5.71 -7.03 9.01
CA LEU A 159 -4.36 -7.05 9.59
C LEU A 159 -3.51 -5.85 9.15
N GLY A 160 -4.14 -4.77 8.66
CA GLY A 160 -3.43 -3.58 8.20
C GLY A 160 -2.62 -2.87 9.29
N ALA A 161 -1.57 -2.15 8.91
CA ALA A 161 -0.62 -1.56 9.86
C ALA A 161 -1.27 -0.54 10.83
N VAL A 162 -2.21 0.29 10.35
CA VAL A 162 -2.92 1.26 11.20
C VAL A 162 -3.82 0.54 12.20
N LEU A 163 -4.57 -0.46 11.72
CA LEU A 163 -5.48 -1.24 12.55
C LEU A 163 -4.72 -2.02 13.63
N MET A 164 -3.61 -2.64 13.26
CA MET A 164 -2.76 -3.40 14.18
C MET A 164 -2.06 -2.51 15.21
N THR A 165 -1.58 -1.34 14.81
CA THR A 165 -1.04 -0.35 15.77
C THR A 165 -2.11 0.08 16.76
N ALA A 166 -3.29 0.52 16.29
CA ALA A 166 -4.36 0.99 17.16
C ALA A 166 -4.83 -0.07 18.17
N ARG A 167 -4.79 -1.34 17.78
CA ARG A 167 -5.26 -2.46 18.60
C ARG A 167 -4.26 -2.94 19.65
N PHE A 168 -2.95 -2.85 19.39
CA PHE A 168 -1.95 -3.51 20.22
C PHE A 168 -0.86 -2.59 20.79
N ILE A 169 -0.59 -1.44 20.16
CA ILE A 169 0.53 -0.58 20.54
C ILE A 169 -0.03 0.63 21.29
N HIS A 170 0.12 0.63 22.62
CA HIS A 170 -0.40 1.68 23.50
C HIS A 170 0.70 2.45 24.22
N HIS A 171 1.94 1.95 24.23
CA HIS A 171 3.10 2.59 24.83
C HIS A 171 4.08 3.11 23.77
N ASP A 172 4.84 4.14 24.14
CA ASP A 172 5.92 4.70 23.32
C ASP A 172 7.20 4.90 24.15
N PRO A 173 8.23 4.06 23.97
CA PRO A 173 8.29 2.90 23.06
C PRO A 173 7.33 1.75 23.47
N PRO A 174 6.96 0.86 22.53
CA PRO A 174 6.06 -0.27 22.82
C PRO A 174 6.67 -1.27 23.80
N LEU A 175 5.81 -1.96 24.56
CA LEU A 175 6.22 -3.03 25.46
C LEU A 175 6.42 -4.36 24.71
N ASP A 176 7.31 -5.22 25.20
CA ASP A 176 7.53 -6.56 24.63
C ASP A 176 6.24 -7.42 24.61
N SER A 177 5.37 -7.23 25.61
CA SER A 177 4.07 -7.90 25.70
C SER A 177 3.10 -7.43 24.62
N GLU A 178 3.16 -6.16 24.21
CA GLU A 178 2.36 -5.61 23.11
C GLU A 178 2.80 -6.20 21.77
N LEU A 179 4.11 -6.25 21.53
CA LEU A 179 4.69 -6.85 20.33
C LEU A 179 4.39 -8.35 20.22
N SER A 180 4.49 -9.06 21.35
CA SER A 180 4.17 -10.49 21.43
C SER A 180 2.67 -10.73 21.24
N GLY A 181 1.81 -9.90 21.83
CA GLY A 181 0.36 -9.97 21.66
C GLY A 181 -0.06 -9.74 20.21
N LEU A 182 0.52 -8.73 19.56
CA LEU A 182 0.33 -8.47 18.13
C LEU A 182 0.75 -9.67 17.28
N ALA A 183 1.96 -10.20 17.49
CA ALA A 183 2.48 -11.32 16.72
C ALA A 183 1.60 -12.58 16.85
N ASN A 184 1.20 -12.92 18.08
CA ASN A 184 0.31 -14.06 18.34
C ASN A 184 -1.05 -13.90 17.66
N TYR A 185 -1.61 -12.68 17.68
CA TYR A 185 -2.89 -12.40 17.01
C TYR A 185 -2.78 -12.55 15.49
N VAL A 186 -1.70 -12.03 14.89
CA VAL A 186 -1.46 -12.16 13.44
C VAL A 186 -1.28 -13.63 13.07
N ASP A 187 -0.45 -14.39 13.79
CA ASP A 187 -0.24 -15.82 13.55
C ASP A 187 -1.56 -16.62 13.61
N ALA A 188 -2.37 -16.41 14.64
CA ALA A 188 -3.68 -17.07 14.77
C ALA A 188 -4.64 -16.69 13.63
N SER A 189 -4.64 -15.42 13.23
CA SER A 189 -5.47 -14.93 12.12
C SER A 189 -5.06 -15.54 10.79
N LEU A 190 -3.76 -15.64 10.52
CA LEU A 190 -3.21 -16.27 9.31
C LEU A 190 -3.56 -17.76 9.28
N LYS A 191 -3.33 -18.49 10.38
CA LYS A 191 -3.69 -19.92 10.51
C LYS A 191 -5.16 -20.21 10.29
N THR A 192 -6.04 -19.28 10.67
CA THR A 192 -7.48 -19.44 10.51
C THR A 192 -7.92 -19.15 9.07
N ALA A 193 -7.36 -18.11 8.45
CA ALA A 193 -7.89 -17.58 7.20
C ALA A 193 -7.16 -18.09 5.95
N LEU A 194 -5.89 -18.48 6.07
CA LEU A 194 -5.07 -18.87 4.93
C LEU A 194 -4.85 -20.39 4.90
N PRO A 195 -5.04 -21.02 3.74
CA PRO A 195 -4.59 -22.39 3.54
C PRO A 195 -3.05 -22.45 3.53
N HIS A 196 -2.49 -23.60 3.91
CA HIS A 196 -1.09 -23.88 3.66
C HIS A 196 -0.88 -24.06 2.14
N HIS A 197 -0.34 -23.03 1.49
CA HIS A 197 0.08 -23.06 0.10
C HIS A 197 1.61 -23.01 0.01
N PRO A 198 2.25 -23.88 -0.79
CA PRO A 198 3.67 -23.74 -1.09
C PRO A 198 3.90 -22.45 -1.88
N VAL A 199 4.78 -21.59 -1.36
CA VAL A 199 5.18 -20.34 -1.99
C VAL A 199 6.66 -20.43 -2.35
N SER A 200 6.96 -20.39 -3.65
CA SER A 200 8.32 -20.35 -4.17
C SER A 200 8.91 -18.94 -4.13
N ARG A 201 8.06 -17.92 -4.24
CA ARG A 201 8.47 -16.51 -4.22
C ARG A 201 7.37 -15.66 -3.60
N LEU A 202 7.75 -14.78 -2.66
CA LEU A 202 6.87 -13.78 -2.08
C LEU A 202 7.29 -12.39 -2.54
N MET A 203 6.44 -11.72 -3.30
CA MET A 203 6.60 -10.30 -3.63
C MET A 203 5.77 -9.47 -2.66
N ALA A 204 6.28 -8.33 -2.23
CA ALA A 204 5.52 -7.39 -1.40
C ALA A 204 5.50 -6.01 -2.03
N ILE A 205 4.30 -5.45 -2.17
CA ILE A 205 4.06 -4.07 -2.59
C ILE A 205 3.62 -3.24 -1.38
N GLY A 206 3.35 -1.96 -1.62
CA GLY A 206 2.76 -1.08 -0.61
C GLY A 206 3.76 -0.28 0.20
N GLY A 207 3.29 0.81 0.79
CA GLY A 207 4.17 1.82 1.39
C GLY A 207 4.89 1.33 2.66
N THR A 208 4.30 0.40 3.40
CA THR A 208 4.93 -0.17 4.60
C THR A 208 6.17 -0.95 4.22
N THR A 209 6.04 -1.86 3.24
CA THR A 209 7.16 -2.62 2.66
C THR A 209 8.25 -1.68 2.15
N LEU A 210 7.89 -0.63 1.40
CA LEU A 210 8.86 0.32 0.85
C LEU A 210 9.62 1.11 1.93
N ASN A 211 8.97 1.49 3.02
CA ASN A 211 9.64 2.17 4.13
C ASN A 211 10.58 1.22 4.88
N LEU A 212 10.17 -0.02 5.13
CA LEU A 212 11.04 -1.03 5.74
C LEU A 212 12.27 -1.31 4.88
N ALA A 213 12.07 -1.43 3.56
CA ALA A 213 13.15 -1.59 2.59
C ALA A 213 14.11 -0.38 2.57
N ALA A 214 13.56 0.83 2.61
CA ALA A 214 14.37 2.05 2.64
C ALA A 214 15.22 2.15 3.92
N ILE A 215 14.68 1.77 5.08
CA ILE A 215 15.46 1.68 6.33
C ILE A 215 16.50 0.56 6.21
N ASN A 216 16.11 -0.61 5.68
CA ASN A 216 17.01 -1.74 5.47
C ASN A 216 18.20 -1.39 4.58
N ARG A 217 18.01 -0.53 3.58
CA ARG A 217 19.11 0.01 2.76
C ARG A 217 20.20 0.66 3.60
N HIS A 218 19.83 1.42 4.62
CA HIS A 218 20.77 2.12 5.47
C HIS A 218 21.48 1.20 6.47
N LEU A 219 20.84 0.09 6.86
CA LEU A 219 21.40 -0.86 7.83
C LEU A 219 22.20 -1.99 7.18
N ASN A 220 21.74 -2.48 6.03
CA ASN A 220 22.19 -3.72 5.40
C ASN A 220 22.56 -3.54 3.91
N ASN A 221 22.51 -2.32 3.37
CA ASN A 221 22.80 -2.01 1.96
C ASN A 221 21.94 -2.78 0.94
N ASP A 222 20.69 -3.08 1.31
CA ASP A 222 19.71 -3.76 0.45
C ASP A 222 18.30 -3.17 0.66
N ASP A 223 17.64 -2.76 -0.42
CA ASP A 223 16.25 -2.31 -0.44
C ASP A 223 15.36 -3.14 -1.38
N THR A 224 15.89 -4.25 -1.89
CA THR A 224 15.22 -5.15 -2.83
C THR A 224 14.66 -6.38 -2.14
N THR A 225 15.24 -6.78 -1.00
CA THR A 225 14.85 -7.98 -0.26
C THR A 225 14.73 -7.68 1.23
N LEU A 226 13.74 -8.30 1.88
CA LEU A 226 13.57 -8.28 3.33
C LEU A 226 13.51 -9.71 3.85
N THR A 227 14.50 -10.11 4.63
CA THR A 227 14.51 -11.42 5.31
C THR A 227 13.82 -11.34 6.67
N ALA A 228 13.44 -12.50 7.24
CA ALA A 228 12.98 -12.58 8.61
C ALA A 228 14.00 -11.99 9.61
N GLY A 229 15.30 -12.15 9.34
CA GLY A 229 16.39 -11.56 10.12
C GLY A 229 16.40 -10.03 10.05
N ASN A 230 16.28 -9.46 8.84
CA ASN A 230 16.19 -8.00 8.67
C ASN A 230 14.96 -7.44 9.39
N LEU A 231 13.80 -8.09 9.26
CA LEU A 231 12.58 -7.64 9.93
C LEU A 231 12.72 -7.66 11.45
N ASN A 232 13.34 -8.69 12.04
CA ASN A 232 13.62 -8.71 13.48
C ASN A 232 14.54 -7.57 13.91
N GLN A 233 15.61 -7.29 13.15
CA GLN A 233 16.51 -6.18 13.41
C GLN A 233 15.77 -4.84 13.34
N LEU A 234 14.94 -4.64 12.31
CA LEU A 234 14.13 -3.43 12.12
C LEU A 234 13.11 -3.26 13.26
N ILE A 235 12.40 -4.33 13.65
CA ILE A 235 11.46 -4.30 14.77
C ILE A 235 12.19 -3.89 16.06
N ASN A 236 13.30 -4.53 16.39
CA ASN A 236 14.06 -4.23 17.61
C ASN A 236 14.56 -2.77 17.63
N LEU A 237 15.11 -2.30 16.51
CA LEU A 237 15.57 -0.90 16.39
C LEU A 237 14.41 0.08 16.58
N LEU A 238 13.34 -0.09 15.81
CA LEU A 238 12.22 0.86 15.79
C LEU A 238 11.45 0.85 17.11
N ALA A 239 11.31 -0.32 17.73
CA ALA A 239 10.67 -0.51 19.04
C ALA A 239 11.51 -0.03 20.22
N SER A 240 12.83 0.16 20.07
CA SER A 240 13.65 0.80 21.11
C SER A 240 13.56 2.34 21.11
N LEU A 241 13.00 2.93 20.05
CA LEU A 241 12.95 4.38 19.86
C LEU A 241 11.57 4.93 20.22
N PRO A 242 11.49 6.00 21.04
CA PRO A 242 10.29 6.80 21.14
C PRO A 242 9.91 7.37 19.77
N LEU A 243 8.62 7.62 19.53
CA LEU A 243 8.08 8.08 18.25
C LEU A 243 8.81 9.32 17.72
N ILE A 244 9.19 10.25 18.60
CA ILE A 244 9.90 11.48 18.21
C ILE A 244 11.27 11.19 17.60
N GLU A 245 11.99 10.19 18.10
CA GLU A 245 13.28 9.75 17.55
C GLU A 245 13.07 8.82 16.36
N ARG A 246 12.05 7.95 16.41
CA ARG A 246 11.69 7.07 15.31
C ARG A 246 11.40 7.84 14.03
N LYS A 247 10.72 8.99 14.12
CA LYS A 247 10.48 9.92 12.99
C LYS A 247 11.75 10.42 12.30
N LYS A 248 12.91 10.34 12.95
CA LYS A 248 14.22 10.76 12.40
C LYS A 248 15.00 9.60 11.77
N THR A 249 14.43 8.39 11.74
CA THR A 249 15.09 7.21 11.17
C THR A 249 15.28 7.39 9.66
N SER A 250 16.52 7.27 9.18
CA SER A 250 16.82 7.38 7.75
C SER A 250 16.03 6.36 6.93
N GLY A 251 15.37 6.84 5.87
CA GLY A 251 14.53 6.03 4.98
C GLY A 251 13.07 5.88 5.43
N LEU A 252 12.72 6.28 6.66
CA LEU A 252 11.35 6.27 7.16
C LEU A 252 10.65 7.61 6.87
N ASP A 253 9.50 7.57 6.21
CA ASP A 253 8.57 8.69 6.18
C ASP A 253 8.10 8.98 7.63
N PRO A 254 8.35 10.19 8.17
CA PRO A 254 7.94 10.55 9.52
C PRO A 254 6.44 10.36 9.78
N GLN A 255 5.60 10.43 8.74
CA GLN A 255 4.16 10.23 8.84
C GLN A 255 3.73 8.77 8.96
N ARG A 256 4.67 7.82 8.81
CA ARG A 256 4.46 6.38 8.97
C ARG A 256 5.12 5.81 10.23
N ALA A 257 5.87 6.62 10.97
CA ALA A 257 6.64 6.16 12.13
C ALA A 257 5.76 5.59 13.26
N ASP A 258 4.52 6.05 13.38
CA ASP A 258 3.54 5.54 14.34
C ASP A 258 3.09 4.11 14.00
N ILE A 259 3.00 3.76 12.71
CA ILE A 259 2.45 2.48 12.25
C ILE A 259 3.48 1.45 11.77
N ILE A 260 4.74 1.87 11.59
CA ILE A 260 5.77 1.03 10.94
C ILE A 260 6.11 -0.25 11.72
N ILE A 261 6.07 -0.21 13.06
CA ILE A 261 6.40 -1.36 13.91
C ILE A 261 5.38 -2.46 13.71
N ALA A 262 4.08 -2.13 13.82
CA ALA A 262 3.03 -3.12 13.65
C ALA A 262 3.07 -3.73 12.24
N GLY A 263 3.33 -2.89 11.23
CA GLY A 263 3.50 -3.36 9.87
C GLY A 263 4.66 -4.33 9.69
N ALA A 264 5.81 -4.08 10.33
CA ALA A 264 6.96 -4.98 10.30
C ALA A 264 6.65 -6.33 10.97
N VAL A 265 5.94 -6.31 12.10
CA VAL A 265 5.50 -7.54 12.79
C VAL A 265 4.55 -8.35 11.90
N VAL A 266 3.57 -7.72 11.27
CA VAL A 266 2.63 -8.39 10.36
C VAL A 266 3.38 -9.10 9.22
N ILE A 267 4.29 -8.39 8.55
CA ILE A 267 5.07 -8.96 7.44
C ILE A 267 5.95 -10.13 7.92
N ARG A 268 6.57 -10.02 9.09
CA ARG A 268 7.37 -11.09 9.67
C ARG A 268 6.54 -12.35 9.92
N GLU A 269 5.34 -12.20 10.50
CA GLU A 269 4.48 -13.35 10.75
C GLU A 269 3.94 -13.96 9.45
N VAL A 270 3.74 -13.17 8.39
CA VAL A 270 3.43 -13.71 7.06
C VAL A 270 4.57 -14.59 6.53
N LEU A 271 5.83 -14.15 6.61
CA LEU A 271 6.98 -14.97 6.22
C LEU A 271 7.02 -16.30 6.98
N ARG A 272 6.80 -16.25 8.30
CA ARG A 272 6.76 -17.44 9.16
C ARG A 272 5.63 -18.38 8.78
N HIS A 273 4.43 -17.85 8.55
CA HIS A 273 3.26 -18.64 8.20
C HIS A 273 3.41 -19.33 6.83
N LEU A 274 3.96 -18.63 5.84
CA LEU A 274 4.21 -19.16 4.50
C LEU A 274 5.46 -20.05 4.41
N GLY A 275 6.29 -20.09 5.46
CA GLY A 275 7.53 -20.87 5.49
C GLY A 275 8.64 -20.31 4.58
N THR A 276 8.55 -19.03 4.19
CA THR A 276 9.51 -18.35 3.33
C THR A 276 10.51 -17.55 4.16
N GLN A 277 11.80 -17.55 3.78
CA GLN A 277 12.85 -16.84 4.53
C GLN A 277 12.92 -15.35 4.19
N GLU A 278 12.42 -14.97 3.02
CA GLU A 278 12.55 -13.63 2.46
C GLU A 278 11.33 -13.25 1.62
N LEU A 279 11.16 -11.94 1.44
CA LEU A 279 10.27 -11.35 0.46
C LEU A 279 11.05 -10.38 -0.43
N PHE A 280 10.56 -10.21 -1.64
CA PHE A 280 11.09 -9.29 -2.64
C PHE A 280 10.24 -8.02 -2.68
N VAL A 281 10.88 -6.88 -2.55
CA VAL A 281 10.24 -5.57 -2.48
C VAL A 281 9.94 -5.10 -3.90
N CYS A 282 8.66 -4.87 -4.20
CA CYS A 282 8.22 -4.30 -5.45
C CYS A 282 7.85 -2.83 -5.26
N ARG A 283 8.47 -1.95 -6.06
CA ARG A 283 8.23 -0.50 -6.04
C ARG A 283 6.92 -0.11 -6.73
N SER A 284 6.43 -0.96 -7.62
CA SER A 284 5.15 -0.79 -8.30
C SER A 284 3.98 -1.04 -7.35
N GLY A 285 2.86 -0.40 -7.64
CA GLY A 285 1.57 -0.67 -6.99
C GLY A 285 0.41 -0.49 -7.96
N ILE A 286 -0.80 -0.46 -7.43
CA ILE A 286 -2.05 -0.38 -8.22
C ILE A 286 -2.00 0.75 -9.27
N ARG A 287 -1.51 1.95 -8.89
CA ARG A 287 -1.36 3.08 -9.81
C ARG A 287 -0.47 2.80 -11.02
N HIS A 288 0.58 1.98 -10.85
CA HIS A 288 1.48 1.60 -11.95
C HIS A 288 0.79 0.63 -12.92
N ALA A 289 0.04 -0.34 -12.40
CA ALA A 289 -0.73 -1.26 -13.24
C ALA A 289 -1.80 -0.52 -14.06
N LEU A 290 -2.50 0.43 -13.44
CA LEU A 290 -3.48 1.29 -14.12
C LEU A 290 -2.83 2.20 -15.15
N LEU A 291 -1.68 2.81 -14.83
CA LEU A 291 -0.95 3.65 -15.77
C LEU A 291 -0.46 2.83 -16.97
N ALA A 292 0.10 1.64 -16.75
CA ALA A 292 0.55 0.76 -17.82
C ALA A 292 -0.61 0.39 -18.77
N ALA A 293 -1.80 0.12 -18.22
CA ALA A 293 -3.00 -0.12 -19.02
C ALA A 293 -3.41 1.14 -19.82
N ALA A 294 -3.42 2.32 -19.19
CA ALA A 294 -3.75 3.58 -19.85
C ALA A 294 -2.79 3.90 -21.02
N LEU A 295 -1.48 3.71 -20.82
CA LEU A 295 -0.45 3.94 -21.84
C LEU A 295 -0.45 2.91 -22.98
N THR A 296 -1.18 1.80 -22.84
CA THR A 296 -1.36 0.80 -23.90
C THR A 296 -2.60 1.12 -24.75
N LEU A 297 -3.60 1.79 -24.17
CA LEU A 297 -4.85 2.15 -24.83
C LEU A 297 -4.77 3.47 -25.61
N LEU A 298 -3.76 4.30 -25.37
CA LEU A 298 -3.55 5.54 -26.12
C LEU A 298 -2.99 5.24 -27.52
N PRO A 299 -3.63 5.73 -28.61
CA PRO A 299 -3.07 5.61 -29.95
C PRO A 299 -1.74 6.38 -30.03
N CYS A 300 -0.77 5.80 -30.74
CA CYS A 300 0.53 6.42 -31.00
C CYS A 300 0.42 7.76 -31.75
#